data_AF-A0A661F437-F1
#
_entry.id   AF-A0A661F437-F1
#
_cell.length_a   1.000
_cell.length_b   1.000
_cell.length_c   1.000
_cell.angle_alpha   90.00
_cell.angle_beta   90.00
_cell.angle_gamma   90.00
#
_symmetry.space_group_name_H-M   'P 1'
#
loop_
_entity.id
_entity.type
_entity.pdbx_description
1 polymer ?
#
loop_
_entity_poly.entity_id
_entity_poly.type
_entity_poly.pdbx_seq_one_letter_code
_entity_poly.pdbx_strand_id
1 'polypeptide(L)'
;MLGVLKVFICMLLFLGAMSSAVAAELPRFLKSADASAFFQGADHFGEIDKNQPVAAVYKRDQQLGYIFINSDFVSSIGYSGKPIHMLVAINMEGVLQKIELVEHHEPIVLIGIPEKKITALFDDYIGRNIVSLARGEEKEHQIDAVSGATVTVMVMDDTVLRSAIKVARLFGLGGLKAKQKETGPQAFVDLSVEREEDWVSLLTDGSVRRLKLTVDQVSQSFERAGNSVAANRPESDVGQDTFIELYAALVSVPSVGKALLGPAEYKNMQKRLEPGQQAILLAGNGLYSFKGSGYVRGGIFDRFQLLQGDSSVRFHDYHHKRLKESKAEGAPYFKEVALFVLPTDIPFNPAKPWVIELLIGRAVGPTKKGFLTINLENQTAEHYLKYEQPKMVEGDLLADEPIATPVWKKMWQAKTVEIIFLVIALFILSIIFFFQQWLVKRPKLTEQVRIGYLIFILVGVGWYANAQLSVVNILAALNALVTGFDWGYFLMEPLLFILWGSVAVALLFWGRGPYCGWLCPFGALQELTNKIAKRLKVP
;
A
#
# COMPACT_ATOMS: atom_id res chain seq x y z
N MET A 1 -37.35 5.78 32.41
CA MET A 1 -36.85 6.31 31.11
C MET A 1 -35.57 7.14 31.23
N LEU A 2 -35.43 8.05 32.20
CA LEU A 2 -34.21 8.88 32.35
C LEU A 2 -32.92 8.12 32.73
N GLY A 3 -33.02 7.01 33.46
CA GLY A 3 -31.85 6.22 33.88
C GLY A 3 -31.17 5.45 32.74
N VAL A 4 -31.96 4.88 31.82
CA VAL A 4 -31.46 4.14 30.65
C VAL A 4 -30.79 5.09 29.65
N LEU A 5 -31.36 6.28 29.45
CA LEU A 5 -30.79 7.31 28.58
C LEU A 5 -29.45 7.84 29.12
N LYS A 6 -29.30 8.02 30.45
CA LYS A 6 -28.05 8.43 31.07
C LYS A 6 -26.95 7.35 30.98
N VAL A 7 -27.31 6.08 31.13
CA VAL A 7 -26.38 4.95 30.93
C VAL A 7 -25.95 4.86 29.46
N PHE A 8 -26.89 5.03 28.51
CA PHE A 8 -26.59 5.03 27.08
C PHE A 8 -25.69 6.20 26.67
N ILE A 9 -25.92 7.39 27.23
CA ILE A 9 -25.09 8.58 26.97
C ILE A 9 -23.71 8.46 27.63
N CYS A 10 -23.61 7.93 28.86
CA CYS A 10 -22.31 7.63 29.48
C CYS A 10 -21.53 6.54 28.72
N MET A 11 -22.22 5.55 28.15
CA MET A 11 -21.60 4.50 27.34
C MET A 11 -21.17 5.03 25.96
N LEU A 12 -21.95 5.92 25.34
CA LEU A 12 -21.60 6.65 24.11
C LEU A 12 -20.43 7.63 24.32
N LEU A 13 -20.33 8.27 25.49
CA LEU A 13 -19.22 9.16 25.83
C LEU A 13 -17.94 8.40 26.18
N PHE A 14 -18.04 7.19 26.75
CA PHE A 14 -16.88 6.31 26.95
C PHE A 14 -16.37 5.67 25.65
N LEU A 15 -17.23 5.40 24.66
CA LEU A 15 -16.82 4.90 23.34
C LEU A 15 -16.15 5.96 22.45
N GLY A 16 -16.26 7.25 22.79
CA GLY A 16 -15.69 8.35 22.02
C GLY A 16 -14.19 8.58 22.19
N ALA A 17 -13.52 7.88 23.12
CA ALA A 17 -12.17 8.25 23.58
C ALA A 17 -11.07 7.20 23.33
N MET A 18 -11.26 6.24 22.41
CA MET A 18 -10.18 5.35 22.01
C MET A 18 -9.99 5.36 20.48
N SER A 19 -9.15 6.29 20.04
CA SER A 19 -8.40 6.15 18.79
C SER A 19 -7.35 5.07 19.01
N SER A 20 -7.47 3.93 18.32
CA SER A 20 -6.35 3.00 18.18
C SER A 20 -5.87 3.05 16.74
N ALA A 21 -4.61 3.45 16.61
CA ALA A 21 -3.80 3.36 15.40
C ALA A 21 -3.67 1.90 14.93
N VAL A 22 -3.27 1.70 13.66
CA VAL A 22 -2.71 0.43 13.20
C VAL A 22 -1.68 0.00 14.25
N ALA A 23 -1.81 -1.21 14.80
CA ALA A 23 -0.88 -1.65 15.83
C ALA A 23 0.52 -1.73 15.21
N ALA A 24 1.42 -0.91 15.74
CA ALA A 24 2.83 -0.96 15.44
C ALA A 24 3.36 -2.40 15.56
N GLU A 25 4.27 -2.78 14.67
CA GLU A 25 4.99 -4.05 14.78
C GLU A 25 6.11 -3.97 15.81
N LEU A 26 6.67 -2.78 16.07
CA LEU A 26 7.76 -2.59 17.04
C LEU A 26 7.51 -3.24 18.42
N PRO A 27 6.33 -3.10 19.08
CA PRO A 27 6.01 -3.78 20.34
C PRO A 27 6.11 -5.31 20.29
N ARG A 28 5.88 -5.93 19.13
CA ARG A 28 5.99 -7.39 18.96
C ARG A 28 7.45 -7.84 19.14
N PHE A 29 8.38 -7.06 18.60
CA PHE A 29 9.79 -7.43 18.54
C PHE A 29 10.63 -6.88 19.70
N LEU A 30 10.22 -5.76 20.34
CA LEU A 30 10.95 -5.24 21.51
C LEU A 30 10.81 -6.10 22.76
N LYS A 31 9.75 -6.92 22.89
CA LYS A 31 9.54 -7.79 24.06
C LYS A 31 10.68 -8.78 24.29
N SER A 32 11.36 -9.19 23.23
CA SER A 32 12.43 -10.20 23.26
C SER A 32 13.81 -9.61 22.98
N ALA A 33 13.91 -8.30 22.72
CA ALA A 33 15.17 -7.64 22.40
C ALA A 33 15.88 -7.15 23.67
N ASP A 34 17.21 -7.19 23.63
CA ASP A 34 18.08 -6.64 24.66
C ASP A 34 18.63 -5.28 24.19
N ALA A 35 18.42 -4.22 24.96
CA ALA A 35 18.89 -2.87 24.63
C ALA A 35 20.42 -2.82 24.45
N SER A 36 21.16 -3.59 25.25
CA SER A 36 22.62 -3.65 25.19
C SER A 36 23.14 -4.24 23.88
N ALA A 37 22.29 -5.00 23.17
CA ALA A 37 22.62 -5.56 21.88
C ALA A 37 22.56 -4.53 20.74
N PHE A 38 21.91 -3.37 20.91
CA PHE A 38 21.75 -2.33 19.87
C PHE A 38 22.62 -1.11 20.10
N PHE A 39 22.91 -0.79 21.36
CA PHE A 39 23.79 0.30 21.76
C PHE A 39 24.74 -0.19 22.83
N GLN A 40 26.03 0.08 22.66
CA GLN A 40 27.03 -0.35 23.63
C GLN A 40 26.78 0.32 25.00
N GLY A 41 26.44 -0.51 26.00
CA GLY A 41 26.19 -0.07 27.36
C GLY A 41 24.81 0.53 27.60
N ALA A 42 23.86 0.36 26.66
CA ALA A 42 22.45 0.59 26.95
C ALA A 42 21.91 -0.44 27.95
N ASP A 43 20.92 -0.03 28.75
CA ASP A 43 20.33 -0.86 29.79
C ASP A 43 18.81 -1.05 29.62
N HIS A 44 18.09 -0.13 28.97
CA HIS A 44 16.67 -0.29 28.71
C HIS A 44 16.16 0.48 27.48
N PHE A 45 14.97 0.10 27.02
CA PHE A 45 14.16 0.84 26.07
C PHE A 45 13.15 1.72 26.81
N GLY A 46 12.92 2.92 26.30
CA GLY A 46 11.84 3.80 26.77
C GLY A 46 10.47 3.30 26.33
N GLU A 47 9.43 4.02 26.77
CA GLU A 47 8.07 3.76 26.30
C GLU A 47 7.97 3.99 24.78
N ILE A 48 7.23 3.11 24.11
CA ILE A 48 6.91 3.27 22.69
C ILE A 48 5.85 4.36 22.59
N ASP A 49 6.10 5.37 21.78
CA ASP A 49 5.12 6.44 21.54
C ASP A 49 3.86 5.84 20.88
N LYS A 50 2.68 6.23 21.38
CA LYS A 50 1.38 5.73 20.90
C LYS A 50 1.05 6.21 19.49
N ASN A 51 1.63 7.32 19.06
CA ASN A 51 1.40 7.95 17.76
C ASN A 51 2.54 7.66 16.77
N GLN A 52 3.73 7.30 17.25
CA GLN A 52 4.88 6.96 16.42
C GLN A 52 5.54 5.67 16.92
N PRO A 53 5.66 4.63 16.08
CA PRO A 53 6.17 3.33 16.51
C PRO A 53 7.70 3.32 16.64
N VAL A 54 8.21 4.07 17.62
CA VAL A 54 9.63 4.24 17.94
C VAL A 54 9.81 4.17 19.46
N ALA A 55 10.89 3.56 19.92
CA ALA A 55 11.32 3.61 21.31
C ALA A 55 12.66 4.33 21.44
N ALA A 56 12.82 5.16 22.47
CA ALA A 56 14.12 5.69 22.84
C ALA A 56 14.98 4.58 23.47
N VAL A 57 16.30 4.65 23.28
CA VAL A 57 17.26 3.73 23.90
C VAL A 57 18.10 4.50 24.91
N TYR A 58 18.23 3.97 26.13
CA TYR A 58 18.87 4.65 27.24
C TYR A 58 20.07 3.88 27.80
N LYS A 59 20.99 4.65 28.38
CA LYS A 59 21.97 4.21 29.35
C LYS A 59 21.77 5.03 30.61
N ARG A 60 21.19 4.43 31.64
CA ARG A 60 20.67 5.15 32.82
C ARG A 60 19.72 6.26 32.35
N ASP A 61 19.99 7.51 32.71
CA ASP A 61 19.14 8.65 32.32
C ASP A 61 19.57 9.32 31.00
N GLN A 62 20.63 8.82 30.35
CA GLN A 62 21.11 9.38 29.09
C GLN A 62 20.48 8.65 27.91
N GLN A 63 19.72 9.39 27.11
CA GLN A 63 19.22 8.89 25.82
C GLN A 63 20.38 8.78 24.83
N LEU A 64 20.57 7.58 24.28
CA LEU A 64 21.61 7.29 23.29
C LEU A 64 21.09 7.42 21.85
N GLY A 65 19.79 7.20 21.65
CA GLY A 65 19.17 7.22 20.33
C GLY A 65 17.78 6.62 20.33
N TYR A 66 17.40 6.06 19.18
CA TYR A 66 16.10 5.47 18.93
C TYR A 66 16.23 4.09 18.30
N ILE A 67 15.24 3.24 18.56
CA ILE A 67 15.03 1.96 17.90
C ILE A 67 13.63 1.90 17.31
N PHE A 68 13.52 1.36 16.10
CA PHE A 68 12.27 1.24 15.37
C PHE A 68 12.32 0.05 14.42
N ILE A 69 11.18 -0.29 13.81
CA ILE A 69 11.11 -1.35 12.80
C ILE A 69 10.82 -0.74 11.43
N ASN A 70 11.58 -1.14 10.40
CA ASN A 70 11.47 -0.56 9.06
C ASN A 70 10.04 -0.62 8.49
N SER A 71 9.34 -1.74 8.69
CA SER A 71 8.01 -2.03 8.16
C SER A 71 6.91 -1.12 8.70
N ASP A 72 7.14 -0.49 9.86
CA ASP A 72 6.18 0.46 10.44
C ASP A 72 6.24 1.84 9.73
N PHE A 73 7.28 2.08 8.91
CA PHE A 73 7.51 3.36 8.22
C PHE A 73 7.42 3.27 6.70
N VAL A 74 7.76 2.13 6.12
CA VAL A 74 7.82 1.91 4.67
C VAL A 74 7.40 0.49 4.31
N SER A 75 6.82 0.30 3.12
CA SER A 75 6.49 -1.03 2.62
C SER A 75 7.77 -1.83 2.38
N SER A 76 7.98 -2.89 3.16
CA SER A 76 9.13 -3.79 3.07
C SER A 76 8.80 -5.12 2.41
N ILE A 77 7.81 -5.12 1.51
CA ILE A 77 7.33 -6.33 0.84
C ILE A 77 8.36 -6.80 -0.21
N GLY A 78 8.81 -8.05 -0.06
CA GLY A 78 9.72 -8.71 -1.00
C GLY A 78 9.02 -9.72 -1.91
N TYR A 79 9.73 -10.78 -2.29
CA TYR A 79 9.19 -11.84 -3.16
C TYR A 79 8.04 -12.61 -2.52
N SER A 80 8.05 -12.74 -1.20
CA SER A 80 7.03 -13.49 -0.46
C SER A 80 5.66 -12.83 -0.44
N GLY A 81 5.57 -11.54 -0.83
CA GLY A 81 4.37 -10.73 -0.65
C GLY A 81 4.10 -10.38 0.83
N LYS A 82 4.98 -10.78 1.74
CA LYS A 82 4.94 -10.42 3.16
C LYS A 82 6.03 -9.40 3.50
N PRO A 83 5.84 -8.56 4.52
CA PRO A 83 6.86 -7.62 4.96
C PRO A 83 8.13 -8.33 5.45
N ILE A 84 9.27 -7.67 5.22
CA ILE A 84 10.56 -8.02 5.80
C ILE A 84 10.80 -7.08 6.98
N HIS A 85 10.86 -7.64 8.18
CA HIS A 85 10.95 -6.89 9.43
C HIS A 85 12.40 -6.82 9.91
N MET A 86 12.91 -5.60 10.04
CA MET A 86 14.24 -5.32 10.57
C MET A 86 14.15 -4.25 11.65
N LEU A 87 14.72 -4.55 12.82
CA LEU A 87 14.97 -3.55 13.85
C LEU A 87 16.17 -2.69 13.44
N VAL A 88 16.01 -1.38 13.54
CA VAL A 88 17.02 -0.40 13.18
C VAL A 88 17.26 0.52 14.36
N ALA A 89 18.51 0.62 14.77
CA ALA A 89 18.98 1.49 15.85
C ALA A 89 19.76 2.67 15.28
N ILE A 90 19.39 3.89 15.68
CA ILE A 90 19.98 5.14 15.19
C ILE A 90 20.27 6.09 16.35
N ASN A 91 21.47 6.68 16.39
CA ASN A 91 21.84 7.61 17.46
C ASN A 91 21.29 9.03 17.22
N MET A 92 21.53 9.94 18.18
CA MET A 92 21.02 11.31 18.14
C MET A 92 21.60 12.15 16.98
N GLU A 93 22.78 11.79 16.48
CA GLU A 93 23.42 12.41 15.32
C GLU A 93 22.90 11.88 13.97
N GLY A 94 21.99 10.90 13.98
CA GLY A 94 21.46 10.26 12.78
C GLY A 94 22.37 9.19 12.18
N VAL A 95 23.24 8.60 13.00
CA VAL A 95 24.18 7.53 12.61
C VAL A 95 23.62 6.17 12.99
N LEU A 96 23.57 5.24 12.03
CA LEU A 96 23.13 3.87 12.25
C LEU A 96 24.07 3.14 13.21
N GLN A 97 23.52 2.50 14.23
CA GLN A 97 24.26 1.76 15.25
C GLN A 97 24.16 0.26 15.05
N LYS A 98 22.99 -0.23 14.65
CA LYS A 98 22.74 -1.65 14.38
C LYS A 98 21.50 -1.84 13.53
N ILE A 99 21.52 -2.89 12.72
CA ILE A 99 20.36 -3.42 11.99
C ILE A 99 20.25 -4.90 12.35
N GLU A 100 19.05 -5.37 12.67
CA GLU A 100 18.80 -6.75 13.02
C GLU A 100 17.59 -7.27 12.25
N LEU A 101 17.78 -8.33 11.46
CA LEU A 101 16.71 -9.02 10.77
C LEU A 101 15.95 -9.88 11.78
N VAL A 102 14.68 -9.54 12.03
CA VAL A 102 13.88 -10.19 13.10
C VAL A 102 12.79 -11.11 12.56
N GLU A 103 12.27 -10.85 11.36
CA GLU A 103 11.32 -11.73 10.70
C GLU A 103 11.32 -11.52 9.18
N HIS A 104 11.33 -12.61 8.42
CA HIS A 104 11.13 -12.59 6.98
C HIS A 104 10.51 -13.90 6.50
N HIS A 105 9.92 -13.86 5.31
CA HIS A 105 9.31 -15.04 4.67
C HIS A 105 9.85 -15.28 3.25
N GLU A 106 11.01 -14.68 2.95
CA GLU A 106 11.62 -14.70 1.62
C GLU A 106 12.07 -16.13 1.22
N PRO A 107 11.47 -16.73 0.17
CA PRO A 107 11.69 -18.14 -0.15
C PRO A 107 13.16 -18.50 -0.40
N ILE A 108 13.92 -17.62 -1.07
CA ILE A 108 15.32 -17.92 -1.39
C ILE A 108 16.22 -17.96 -0.16
N VAL A 109 15.86 -17.24 0.90
CA VAL A 109 16.59 -17.22 2.18
C VAL A 109 16.26 -18.46 3.01
N LEU A 110 15.02 -18.95 2.90
CA LEU A 110 14.57 -20.13 3.65
C LEU A 110 15.11 -21.45 3.09
N ILE A 111 15.44 -21.52 1.80
CA ILE A 111 15.76 -22.81 1.13
C ILE A 111 17.17 -22.83 0.51
N GLY A 112 17.77 -21.67 0.20
CA GLY A 112 18.96 -21.60 -0.66
C GLY A 112 20.15 -20.81 -0.10
N ILE A 113 19.93 -19.61 0.43
CA ILE A 113 21.00 -18.70 0.89
C ILE A 113 20.97 -18.60 2.41
N PRO A 114 22.07 -18.93 3.12
CA PRO A 114 22.12 -18.79 4.57
C PRO A 114 21.83 -17.36 5.01
N GLU A 115 20.90 -17.19 5.96
CA GLU A 115 20.50 -15.89 6.51
C GLU A 115 21.70 -15.05 6.99
N LYS A 116 22.70 -15.70 7.62
CA LYS A 116 23.95 -15.03 8.04
C LYS A 116 24.69 -14.30 6.93
N LYS A 117 24.60 -14.76 5.68
CA LYS A 117 25.21 -14.07 4.53
C LYS A 117 24.46 -12.80 4.15
N ILE A 118 23.16 -12.74 4.44
CA ILE A 118 22.32 -11.58 4.19
C ILE A 118 22.50 -10.57 5.32
N THR A 119 22.47 -11.03 6.57
CA THR A 119 22.66 -10.14 7.72
C THR A 119 24.04 -9.49 7.75
N ALA A 120 25.09 -10.20 7.33
CA ALA A 120 26.44 -9.65 7.22
C ALA A 120 26.57 -8.46 6.24
N LEU A 121 25.64 -8.29 5.29
CA LEU A 121 25.65 -7.12 4.40
C LEU A 121 25.30 -5.83 5.15
N PHE A 122 24.56 -5.94 6.26
CA PHE A 122 24.16 -4.78 7.03
C PHE A 122 25.22 -4.32 8.03
N ASP A 123 26.30 -5.09 8.22
CA ASP A 123 27.45 -4.68 9.04
C ASP A 123 28.11 -3.42 8.45
N ASP A 124 28.15 -3.30 7.12
CA ASP A 124 28.71 -2.14 6.40
C ASP A 124 27.88 -0.85 6.54
N TYR A 125 26.65 -0.95 7.08
CA TYR A 125 25.78 0.20 7.32
C TYR A 125 26.01 0.81 8.69
N ILE A 126 26.63 0.07 9.61
CA ILE A 126 26.94 0.54 10.95
C ILE A 126 27.95 1.69 10.85
N GLY A 127 27.66 2.81 11.50
CA GLY A 127 28.47 4.03 11.43
C GLY A 127 28.11 4.98 10.28
N ARG A 128 27.15 4.61 9.40
CA ARG A 128 26.70 5.49 8.31
C ARG A 128 25.80 6.62 8.82
N ASN A 129 26.02 7.82 8.31
CA ASN A 129 25.23 9.00 8.64
C ASN A 129 24.04 9.18 7.68
N ILE A 130 22.83 8.88 8.16
CA ILE A 130 21.60 8.95 7.37
C ILE A 130 21.21 10.40 7.03
N VAL A 131 21.60 11.35 7.86
CA VAL A 131 21.30 12.78 7.65
C VAL A 131 22.07 13.31 6.44
N SER A 132 23.33 12.90 6.29
CA SER A 132 24.19 13.27 5.15
C SER A 132 23.65 12.66 3.85
N LEU A 133 23.19 11.40 3.92
CA LEU A 133 22.49 10.74 2.81
C LEU A 133 21.20 11.49 2.43
N ALA A 134 20.38 11.88 3.41
CA ALA A 134 19.12 12.61 3.18
C ALA A 134 19.32 14.01 2.57
N ARG A 135 20.51 14.61 2.72
CA ARG A 135 20.90 15.90 2.12
C ARG A 135 21.56 15.74 0.74
N GLY A 136 21.84 14.50 0.30
CA GLY A 136 22.57 14.22 -0.93
C GLY A 136 24.07 14.53 -0.84
N GLU A 137 24.62 14.62 0.38
CA GLU A 137 26.04 14.92 0.63
C GLU A 137 26.91 13.65 0.54
N GLU A 138 26.33 12.47 0.80
CA GLU A 138 26.94 11.16 0.54
C GLU A 138 26.45 10.58 -0.79
N LYS A 139 27.35 9.90 -1.52
CA LYS A 139 26.99 9.14 -2.72
C LYS A 139 26.18 7.89 -2.37
N GLU A 140 25.31 7.47 -3.29
CA GLU A 140 24.55 6.22 -3.21
C GLU A 140 25.46 5.03 -2.87
N HIS A 141 25.02 4.23 -1.89
CA HIS A 141 25.73 3.06 -1.39
C HIS A 141 25.78 1.95 -2.45
N GLN A 142 26.94 1.29 -2.57
CA GLN A 142 27.06 0.11 -3.42
C GLN A 142 26.58 -1.13 -2.67
N ILE A 143 25.49 -1.70 -3.18
CA ILE A 143 24.92 -2.93 -2.64
C ILE A 143 25.76 -4.13 -3.12
N ASP A 144 26.41 -4.85 -2.21
CA ASP A 144 27.01 -6.16 -2.52
C ASP A 144 25.91 -7.24 -2.48
N ALA A 145 25.22 -7.44 -3.60
CA ALA A 145 24.06 -8.33 -3.59
C ALA A 145 24.45 -9.81 -3.67
N VAL A 146 23.81 -10.65 -2.84
CA VAL A 146 23.95 -12.11 -2.93
C VAL A 146 23.22 -12.62 -4.18
N SER A 147 23.93 -13.35 -5.06
CA SER A 147 23.29 -13.99 -6.21
C SER A 147 22.15 -14.89 -5.79
N GLY A 148 20.96 -14.65 -6.36
CA GLY A 148 19.72 -15.35 -6.03
C GLY A 148 18.81 -14.57 -5.09
N ALA A 149 19.35 -13.72 -4.20
CA ALA A 149 18.59 -12.89 -3.27
C ALA A 149 18.70 -11.38 -3.55
N THR A 150 19.11 -11.00 -4.76
CA THR A 150 19.37 -9.59 -5.11
C THR A 150 18.20 -8.68 -4.77
N VAL A 151 16.96 -9.07 -5.10
CA VAL A 151 15.80 -8.20 -4.86
C VAL A 151 15.43 -8.13 -3.39
N THR A 152 15.48 -9.26 -2.69
CA THR A 152 15.29 -9.30 -1.24
C THR A 152 16.28 -8.36 -0.54
N VAL A 153 17.56 -8.44 -0.89
CA VAL A 153 18.62 -7.58 -0.32
C VAL A 153 18.36 -6.10 -0.65
N MET A 154 17.94 -5.78 -1.87
CA MET A 154 17.62 -4.40 -2.25
C MET A 154 16.37 -3.84 -1.58
N VAL A 155 15.36 -4.68 -1.30
CA VAL A 155 14.20 -4.28 -0.50
C VAL A 155 14.65 -3.99 0.93
N MET A 156 15.49 -4.85 1.50
CA MET A 156 16.02 -4.63 2.84
C MET A 156 16.83 -3.34 2.90
N ASP A 157 17.80 -3.15 2.01
CA ASP A 157 18.61 -1.92 1.90
C ASP A 157 17.74 -0.65 1.81
N ASP A 158 16.86 -0.57 0.80
CA ASP A 158 16.03 0.60 0.56
C ASP A 158 15.13 0.92 1.76
N THR A 159 14.56 -0.12 2.38
CA THR A 159 13.64 0.07 3.50
C THR A 159 14.36 0.49 4.78
N VAL A 160 15.57 -0.01 5.06
CA VAL A 160 16.40 0.47 6.19
C VAL A 160 16.69 1.95 6.01
N LEU A 161 17.23 2.34 4.85
CA LEU A 161 17.65 3.72 4.61
C LEU A 161 16.45 4.69 4.69
N ARG A 162 15.34 4.38 4.03
CA ARG A 162 14.16 5.28 4.02
C ARG A 162 13.46 5.37 5.36
N SER A 163 13.31 4.25 6.07
CA SER A 163 12.71 4.28 7.41
C SER A 163 13.59 5.08 8.37
N ALA A 164 14.91 4.93 8.31
CA ALA A 164 15.85 5.73 9.07
C ALA A 164 15.77 7.23 8.73
N ILE A 165 15.63 7.61 7.45
CA ILE A 165 15.44 9.02 7.04
C ILE A 165 14.14 9.58 7.63
N LYS A 166 13.05 8.80 7.60
CA LYS A 166 11.77 9.20 8.17
C LYS A 166 11.88 9.43 9.68
N VAL A 167 12.47 8.49 10.42
CA VAL A 167 12.70 8.62 11.88
C VAL A 167 13.63 9.80 12.19
N ALA A 168 14.71 9.96 11.42
CA ALA A 168 15.63 11.09 11.59
C ALA A 168 14.92 12.45 11.43
N ARG A 169 13.98 12.56 10.47
CA ARG A 169 13.16 13.77 10.29
C ARG A 169 12.14 13.97 11.41
N LEU A 170 11.51 12.89 11.87
CA LEU A 170 10.50 12.95 12.93
C LEU A 170 11.11 13.47 14.23
N PHE A 171 12.32 13.02 14.58
CA PHE A 171 12.99 13.39 15.83
C PHE A 171 14.07 14.46 15.69
N GLY A 172 14.26 15.04 14.50
CA GLY A 172 15.25 16.10 14.30
C GLY A 172 16.70 15.64 14.42
N LEU A 173 16.99 14.36 14.21
CA LEU A 173 18.32 13.77 14.43
C LEU A 173 19.35 14.42 13.51
N GLY A 174 20.55 14.71 14.04
CA GLY A 174 21.62 15.40 13.31
C GLY A 174 21.21 16.74 12.67
N GLY A 175 20.17 17.39 13.19
CA GLY A 175 19.62 18.65 12.67
C GLY A 175 18.74 18.49 11.42
N LEU A 176 18.31 17.27 11.10
CA LEU A 176 17.40 17.00 9.99
C LEU A 176 15.96 17.37 10.39
N LYS A 177 15.53 18.59 10.08
CA LYS A 177 14.20 19.10 10.47
C LYS A 177 13.07 18.32 9.78
N ALA A 178 11.94 18.20 10.49
CA ALA A 178 10.67 17.77 9.89
C ALA A 178 10.34 18.66 8.68
N LYS A 179 9.77 18.06 7.63
CA LYS A 179 9.31 18.80 6.44
C LYS A 179 8.33 19.88 6.90
N GLN A 180 8.65 21.15 6.65
CA GLN A 180 7.72 22.25 6.94
C GLN A 180 6.44 22.02 6.12
N LYS A 181 5.28 22.17 6.77
CA LYS A 181 3.97 22.17 6.09
C LYS A 181 4.04 23.27 5.03
N GLU A 182 3.90 22.90 3.75
CA GLU A 182 4.03 23.85 2.64
C GLU A 182 2.99 24.97 2.83
N THR A 183 3.47 26.17 3.11
CA THR A 183 2.66 27.37 3.29
C THR A 183 2.60 28.09 1.94
N GLY A 184 1.69 27.67 1.09
CA GLY A 184 1.52 28.24 -0.24
C GLY A 184 0.43 27.53 -1.06
N PRO A 185 0.10 28.05 -2.26
CA PRO A 185 -0.80 27.39 -3.19
C PRO A 185 -0.32 25.96 -3.48
N GLN A 186 -1.20 24.98 -3.29
CA GLN A 186 -0.90 23.59 -3.58
C GLN A 186 -1.24 23.28 -5.05
N ALA A 187 -0.31 22.63 -5.73
CA ALA A 187 -0.50 22.19 -7.10
C ALA A 187 -1.29 20.86 -7.14
N PHE A 188 -2.26 20.80 -8.05
CA PHE A 188 -3.06 19.61 -8.35
C PHE A 188 -3.08 19.40 -9.86
N VAL A 189 -3.17 18.14 -10.29
CA VAL A 189 -3.44 17.86 -11.71
C VAL A 189 -4.85 18.34 -12.05
N ASP A 190 -4.94 19.18 -13.08
CA ASP A 190 -6.21 19.60 -13.64
C ASP A 190 -6.76 18.53 -14.59
N LEU A 191 -7.75 17.79 -14.09
CA LEU A 191 -8.41 16.72 -14.84
C LEU A 191 -9.32 17.25 -15.96
N SER A 192 -9.57 18.56 -16.04
CA SER A 192 -10.40 19.17 -17.08
C SER A 192 -9.62 19.53 -18.35
N VAL A 193 -8.28 19.51 -18.29
CA VAL A 193 -7.43 19.82 -19.45
C VAL A 193 -7.45 18.65 -20.42
N GLU A 194 -8.11 18.87 -21.57
CA GLU A 194 -8.11 17.96 -22.70
C GLU A 194 -7.41 18.59 -23.90
N ARG A 195 -6.25 18.03 -24.26
CA ARG A 195 -5.43 18.41 -25.40
C ARG A 195 -5.16 17.17 -26.24
N GLU A 196 -5.16 17.35 -27.56
CA GLU A 196 -4.61 16.36 -28.47
C GLU A 196 -3.09 16.52 -28.48
N GLU A 197 -2.39 15.47 -28.09
CA GLU A 197 -0.94 15.48 -27.94
C GLU A 197 -0.33 14.38 -28.81
N ASP A 198 0.65 14.73 -29.63
CA ASP A 198 1.48 13.77 -30.36
C ASP A 198 2.74 13.41 -29.55
N TRP A 199 3.47 12.40 -30.03
CA TRP A 199 4.66 11.92 -29.32
C TRP A 199 5.75 13.00 -29.17
N VAL A 200 5.91 13.87 -30.17
CA VAL A 200 6.94 14.92 -30.16
C VAL A 200 6.58 16.01 -29.15
N SER A 201 5.30 16.39 -29.07
CA SER A 201 4.78 17.39 -28.13
C SER A 201 4.94 16.90 -26.69
N LEU A 202 4.60 15.64 -26.41
CA LEU A 202 4.78 15.01 -25.09
C LEU A 202 6.25 14.90 -24.66
N LEU A 203 7.19 14.75 -25.60
CA LEU A 203 8.62 14.79 -25.29
C LEU A 203 9.10 16.22 -25.03
N THR A 204 8.56 17.18 -25.78
CA THR A 204 8.98 18.58 -25.74
C THR A 204 8.52 19.28 -24.46
N ASP A 205 7.29 19.00 -24.02
CA ASP A 205 6.72 19.57 -22.80
C ASP A 205 7.17 18.85 -21.51
N GLY A 206 7.86 17.71 -21.65
CA GLY A 206 8.38 16.91 -20.55
C GLY A 206 7.38 15.93 -19.94
N SER A 207 6.17 15.78 -20.49
CA SER A 207 5.17 14.80 -20.05
C SER A 207 5.63 13.36 -20.26
N VAL A 208 6.42 13.11 -21.30
CA VAL A 208 7.22 11.91 -21.51
C VAL A 208 8.69 12.27 -21.32
N ARG A 209 9.34 11.67 -20.34
CA ARG A 209 10.79 11.84 -20.11
C ARG A 209 11.55 10.64 -20.65
N ARG A 210 12.74 10.90 -21.19
CA ARG A 210 13.61 9.89 -21.81
C ARG A 210 14.96 9.81 -21.10
N LEU A 211 15.40 8.58 -20.83
CA LEU A 211 16.76 8.22 -20.47
C LEU A 211 17.35 7.36 -21.60
N LYS A 212 18.50 7.75 -22.14
CA LYS A 212 19.25 6.96 -23.13
C LYS A 212 20.65 6.70 -22.63
N LEU A 213 21.04 5.43 -22.56
CA LEU A 213 22.37 4.99 -22.17
C LEU A 213 22.98 4.09 -23.25
N THR A 214 24.26 4.30 -23.55
CA THR A 214 25.07 3.37 -24.34
C THR A 214 25.83 2.39 -23.45
N VAL A 215 26.33 1.30 -24.05
CA VAL A 215 27.14 0.30 -23.34
C VAL A 215 28.40 0.94 -22.74
N ASP A 216 29.06 1.85 -23.47
CA ASP A 216 30.22 2.60 -22.99
C ASP A 216 29.91 3.47 -21.77
N GLN A 217 28.77 4.19 -21.79
CA GLN A 217 28.37 5.04 -20.68
C GLN A 217 28.15 4.23 -19.41
N VAL A 218 27.54 3.04 -19.52
CA VAL A 218 27.34 2.14 -18.38
C VAL A 218 28.67 1.60 -17.86
N SER A 219 29.56 1.15 -18.75
CA SER A 219 30.89 0.66 -18.36
C SER A 219 31.72 1.73 -17.64
N GLN A 220 31.70 2.96 -18.15
CA GLN A 220 32.37 4.10 -17.50
C GLN A 220 31.77 4.42 -16.13
N SER A 221 30.45 4.32 -15.97
CA SER A 221 29.80 4.51 -14.66
C SER A 221 30.23 3.45 -13.65
N PHE A 222 30.40 2.19 -14.08
CA PHE A 222 30.95 1.13 -13.21
C PHE A 222 32.40 1.41 -12.81
N GLU A 223 33.22 1.90 -13.75
CA GLU A 223 34.61 2.26 -13.47
C GLU A 223 34.69 3.43 -12.47
N ARG A 224 33.87 4.48 -12.65
CA ARG A 224 33.78 5.61 -11.71
C ARG A 224 33.27 5.20 -10.33
N ALA A 225 32.46 4.15 -10.27
CA ALA A 225 32.05 3.52 -9.02
C ALA A 225 33.14 2.61 -8.43
N GLY A 226 34.31 2.45 -9.06
CA GLY A 226 35.37 1.57 -8.55
C GLY A 226 35.08 0.07 -8.72
N ASN A 227 34.11 -0.28 -9.56
CA ASN A 227 33.80 -1.66 -9.91
C ASN A 227 34.36 -2.01 -11.29
N SER A 228 35.69 -2.01 -11.42
CA SER A 228 36.39 -2.28 -12.67
C SER A 228 36.08 -3.68 -13.24
N VAL A 229 35.69 -4.63 -12.38
CA VAL A 229 35.29 -5.97 -12.80
C VAL A 229 33.96 -5.95 -13.58
N ALA A 230 32.99 -5.13 -13.16
CA ALA A 230 31.75 -4.92 -13.90
C ALA A 230 31.96 -4.03 -15.12
N ALA A 231 32.85 -3.03 -15.04
CA ALA A 231 33.19 -2.16 -16.17
C ALA A 231 33.71 -2.96 -17.38
N ASN A 232 34.53 -3.99 -17.12
CA ASN A 232 35.13 -4.87 -18.14
C ASN A 232 34.22 -6.04 -18.59
N ARG A 233 32.92 -6.00 -18.29
CA ARG A 233 31.93 -6.99 -18.75
C ARG A 233 30.73 -6.33 -19.43
N PRO A 234 30.96 -5.67 -20.58
CA PRO A 234 29.90 -5.00 -21.32
C PRO A 234 28.89 -6.00 -21.90
N GLU A 235 27.69 -5.50 -22.21
CA GLU A 235 26.61 -6.28 -22.82
C GLU A 235 26.82 -6.51 -24.33
N SER A 236 27.71 -5.74 -24.95
CA SER A 236 28.10 -5.82 -26.36
C SER A 236 29.56 -5.40 -26.50
N ASP A 237 30.25 -5.93 -27.52
CA ASP A 237 31.60 -5.51 -27.90
C ASP A 237 31.60 -4.11 -28.58
N VAL A 238 30.43 -3.64 -29.03
CA VAL A 238 30.27 -2.31 -29.63
C VAL A 238 29.76 -1.33 -28.58
N GLY A 239 30.66 -0.46 -28.09
CA GLY A 239 30.38 0.48 -27.01
C GLY A 239 29.26 1.49 -27.27
N GLN A 240 29.02 1.84 -28.54
CA GLN A 240 27.94 2.75 -28.97
C GLN A 240 26.57 2.08 -29.07
N ASP A 241 26.50 0.75 -28.89
CA ASP A 241 25.21 0.07 -28.87
C ASP A 241 24.32 0.65 -27.77
N THR A 242 23.02 0.72 -28.09
CA THR A 242 22.02 1.19 -27.14
C THR A 242 21.84 0.16 -26.04
N PHE A 243 22.39 0.47 -24.87
CA PHE A 243 22.17 -0.33 -23.67
C PHE A 243 20.70 -0.27 -23.28
N ILE A 244 20.16 0.94 -23.05
CA ILE A 244 18.72 1.16 -22.82
C ILE A 244 18.28 2.53 -23.33
N GLU A 245 17.10 2.58 -23.92
CA GLU A 245 16.28 3.79 -24.05
C GLU A 245 15.00 3.58 -23.26
N LEU A 246 14.89 4.25 -22.11
CA LEU A 246 13.77 4.17 -21.19
C LEU A 246 12.95 5.46 -21.25
N TYR A 247 11.63 5.31 -21.36
CA TYR A 247 10.68 6.41 -21.36
C TYR A 247 9.70 6.22 -20.20
N ALA A 248 9.38 7.31 -19.52
CA ALA A 248 8.44 7.32 -18.41
C ALA A 248 7.43 8.47 -18.56
N ALA A 249 6.16 8.20 -18.27
CA ALA A 249 5.09 9.19 -18.32
C ALA A 249 3.99 8.90 -17.27
N LEU A 250 3.40 9.96 -16.71
CA LEU A 250 2.25 9.86 -15.80
C LEU A 250 0.94 9.81 -16.60
N VAL A 251 0.49 8.60 -16.93
CA VAL A 251 -0.68 8.38 -17.80
C VAL A 251 -2.02 8.59 -17.11
N SER A 252 -2.04 8.80 -15.80
CA SER A 252 -3.25 9.27 -15.11
C SER A 252 -3.68 10.69 -15.52
N VAL A 253 -2.74 11.52 -16.03
CA VAL A 253 -3.07 12.82 -16.62
C VAL A 253 -3.91 12.59 -17.89
N PRO A 254 -5.12 13.17 -18.02
CA PRO A 254 -6.05 12.80 -19.10
C PRO A 254 -5.50 12.93 -20.51
N SER A 255 -4.89 14.06 -20.85
CA SER A 255 -4.34 14.29 -22.20
C SER A 255 -3.21 13.31 -22.53
N VAL A 256 -2.25 13.16 -21.60
CA VAL A 256 -1.11 12.23 -21.72
C VAL A 256 -1.59 10.77 -21.83
N GLY A 257 -2.53 10.37 -20.97
CA GLY A 257 -3.07 9.02 -20.95
C GLY A 257 -3.86 8.66 -22.20
N LYS A 258 -4.73 9.56 -22.69
CA LYS A 258 -5.48 9.36 -23.92
C LYS A 258 -4.55 9.25 -25.14
N ALA A 259 -3.53 10.10 -25.22
CA ALA A 259 -2.54 10.06 -26.29
C ALA A 259 -1.74 8.74 -26.26
N LEU A 260 -1.13 8.39 -25.13
CA LEU A 260 -0.21 7.25 -25.05
C LEU A 260 -0.90 5.87 -25.04
N LEU A 261 -2.06 5.75 -24.39
CA LEU A 261 -2.79 4.48 -24.27
C LEU A 261 -3.85 4.30 -25.35
N GLY A 262 -4.35 5.41 -25.90
CA GLY A 262 -5.55 5.47 -26.72
C GLY A 262 -6.83 5.53 -25.87
N PRO A 263 -7.95 6.05 -26.40
CA PRO A 263 -9.16 6.32 -25.62
C PRO A 263 -9.76 5.09 -24.92
N ALA A 264 -9.72 3.93 -25.58
CA ALA A 264 -10.28 2.69 -25.04
C ALA A 264 -9.48 2.15 -23.86
N GLU A 265 -8.15 2.13 -23.97
CA GLU A 265 -7.29 1.62 -22.91
C GLU A 265 -7.18 2.61 -21.75
N TYR A 266 -7.18 3.93 -22.02
CA TYR A 266 -7.29 4.94 -20.98
C TYR A 266 -8.57 4.77 -20.14
N LYS A 267 -9.72 4.54 -20.79
CA LYS A 267 -10.98 4.26 -20.10
C LYS A 267 -10.92 2.97 -19.27
N ASN A 268 -10.24 1.93 -19.75
CA ASN A 268 -10.04 0.69 -19.00
C ASN A 268 -9.16 0.90 -17.77
N MET A 269 -8.08 1.67 -17.91
CA MET A 269 -7.22 2.06 -16.80
C MET A 269 -8.00 2.86 -15.75
N GLN A 270 -8.73 3.91 -16.15
CA GLN A 270 -9.53 4.72 -15.22
C GLN A 270 -10.55 3.90 -14.42
N LYS A 271 -11.21 2.92 -15.06
CA LYS A 271 -12.14 2.01 -14.35
C LYS A 271 -11.47 1.13 -13.30
N ARG A 272 -10.18 0.86 -13.47
CA ARG A 272 -9.38 0.02 -12.57
C ARG A 272 -8.78 0.83 -11.42
N LEU A 273 -8.55 2.13 -11.62
CA LEU A 273 -7.95 2.99 -10.60
C LEU A 273 -8.94 3.27 -9.47
N GLU A 274 -8.47 3.14 -8.24
CA GLU A 274 -9.15 3.64 -7.05
C GLU A 274 -9.10 5.18 -6.99
N PRO A 275 -10.00 5.84 -6.24
CA PRO A 275 -9.97 7.29 -6.08
C PRO A 275 -8.61 7.81 -5.59
N GLY A 276 -7.98 8.70 -6.37
CA GLY A 276 -6.67 9.26 -6.06
C GLY A 276 -5.48 8.41 -6.50
N GLN A 277 -5.71 7.15 -6.91
CA GLN A 277 -4.66 6.27 -7.40
C GLN A 277 -4.11 6.75 -8.75
N GLN A 278 -2.80 6.62 -8.92
CA GLN A 278 -2.10 7.06 -10.13
C GLN A 278 -1.58 5.87 -10.94
N ALA A 279 -1.26 6.11 -12.20
CA ALA A 279 -0.64 5.15 -13.09
C ALA A 279 0.43 5.80 -13.95
N ILE A 280 1.50 5.06 -14.19
CA ILE A 280 2.60 5.44 -15.07
C ILE A 280 2.71 4.46 -16.24
N LEU A 281 3.24 4.94 -17.36
CA LEU A 281 3.68 4.11 -18.47
C LEU A 281 5.20 4.09 -18.51
N LEU A 282 5.77 2.90 -18.67
CA LEU A 282 7.17 2.73 -19.04
C LEU A 282 7.26 2.09 -20.42
N ALA A 283 8.12 2.65 -21.27
CA ALA A 283 8.47 2.09 -22.56
C ALA A 283 9.99 1.96 -22.70
N GLY A 284 10.44 0.89 -23.33
CA GLY A 284 11.83 0.47 -23.34
C GLY A 284 12.27 -0.09 -24.68
N ASN A 285 13.48 0.29 -25.08
CA ASN A 285 14.27 -0.31 -26.16
C ASN A 285 15.72 -0.52 -25.71
N GLY A 286 16.48 -1.34 -26.43
CA GLY A 286 17.90 -1.60 -26.16
C GLY A 286 18.21 -3.08 -25.94
N LEU A 287 19.43 -3.32 -25.43
CA LEU A 287 19.93 -4.63 -25.00
C LEU A 287 19.47 -4.96 -23.57
N TYR A 288 19.26 -3.95 -22.74
CA TYR A 288 18.81 -4.08 -21.36
C TYR A 288 17.30 -3.86 -21.23
N SER A 289 16.63 -4.77 -20.52
CA SER A 289 15.20 -4.66 -20.22
C SER A 289 15.00 -4.07 -18.83
N PHE A 290 14.05 -3.13 -18.69
CA PHE A 290 13.62 -2.61 -17.39
C PHE A 290 12.76 -3.60 -16.60
N LYS A 291 12.25 -4.68 -17.22
CA LYS A 291 11.30 -5.58 -16.54
C LYS A 291 11.92 -6.44 -15.47
N GLY A 292 13.21 -6.76 -15.62
CA GLY A 292 13.89 -7.55 -14.62
C GLY A 292 14.08 -9.02 -14.92
N SER A 293 14.79 -9.69 -14.02
CA SER A 293 14.88 -11.16 -13.98
C SER A 293 13.72 -11.79 -13.23
N GLY A 294 13.10 -11.06 -12.29
CA GLY A 294 11.95 -11.49 -11.50
C GLY A 294 10.59 -11.40 -12.21
N TYR A 295 10.55 -11.06 -13.50
CA TYR A 295 9.31 -10.92 -14.27
C TYR A 295 8.68 -12.28 -14.60
N VAL A 296 8.00 -12.86 -13.62
CA VAL A 296 7.16 -14.06 -13.70
C VAL A 296 5.80 -13.79 -13.05
N ARG A 297 4.82 -14.68 -13.22
CA ARG A 297 3.53 -14.56 -12.49
C ARG A 297 3.78 -14.62 -10.97
N GLY A 298 3.22 -13.68 -10.23
CA GLY A 298 3.46 -13.44 -8.80
C GLY A 298 4.81 -12.77 -8.50
N GLY A 299 5.56 -12.37 -9.52
CA GLY A 299 6.90 -11.79 -9.38
C GLY A 299 6.91 -10.28 -9.18
N ILE A 300 8.13 -9.73 -9.08
CA ILE A 300 8.41 -8.31 -8.87
C ILE A 300 9.25 -7.75 -10.01
N PHE A 301 9.09 -6.46 -10.26
CA PHE A 301 9.95 -5.70 -11.16
C PHE A 301 11.20 -5.27 -10.39
N ASP A 302 12.29 -6.00 -10.62
CA ASP A 302 13.52 -5.90 -9.82
C ASP A 302 14.57 -4.91 -10.34
N ARG A 303 14.34 -4.33 -11.52
CA ARG A 303 15.27 -3.40 -12.19
C ARG A 303 14.87 -1.95 -12.11
N PHE A 304 13.74 -1.62 -11.51
CA PHE A 304 13.40 -0.23 -11.27
C PHE A 304 12.51 -0.06 -10.04
N GLN A 305 12.52 1.15 -9.52
CA GLN A 305 11.54 1.61 -8.53
C GLN A 305 11.14 3.05 -8.84
N LEU A 306 9.95 3.44 -8.37
CA LEU A 306 9.51 4.84 -8.41
C LEU A 306 9.80 5.49 -7.07
N LEU A 307 10.41 6.67 -7.09
CA LEU A 307 10.75 7.45 -5.91
C LEU A 307 10.00 8.78 -5.91
N GLN A 308 9.46 9.18 -4.76
CA GLN A 308 8.96 10.53 -4.54
C GLN A 308 9.21 10.97 -3.10
N GLY A 309 10.12 11.91 -2.91
CA GLY A 309 10.57 12.32 -1.58
C GLY A 309 11.18 11.13 -0.82
N ASP A 310 10.56 10.76 0.30
CA ASP A 310 11.04 9.67 1.17
C ASP A 310 10.29 8.35 0.92
N SER A 311 9.43 8.32 -0.10
CA SER A 311 8.63 7.14 -0.47
C SER A 311 9.24 6.46 -1.69
N SER A 312 9.26 5.12 -1.67
CA SER A 312 9.55 4.26 -2.82
C SER A 312 8.34 3.39 -3.16
N VAL A 313 8.17 3.07 -4.43
CA VAL A 313 7.22 2.09 -4.93
C VAL A 313 7.98 1.05 -5.73
N ARG A 314 7.89 -0.21 -5.30
CA ARG A 314 8.29 -1.38 -6.09
C ARG A 314 7.05 -2.05 -6.65
N PHE A 315 7.11 -2.41 -7.93
CA PHE A 315 5.95 -2.95 -8.63
C PHE A 315 5.96 -4.48 -8.61
N HIS A 316 4.78 -5.06 -8.44
CA HIS A 316 4.53 -6.49 -8.64
C HIS A 316 3.82 -6.70 -9.97
N ASP A 317 3.75 -7.94 -10.42
CA ASP A 317 3.04 -8.33 -11.64
C ASP A 317 1.56 -7.90 -11.63
N TYR A 318 0.89 -7.94 -10.47
CA TYR A 318 -0.49 -7.49 -10.32
C TYR A 318 -0.65 -5.97 -10.41
N HIS A 319 0.40 -5.17 -10.21
CA HIS A 319 0.39 -3.72 -10.52
C HIS A 319 0.53 -3.43 -12.01
N HIS A 320 0.90 -4.43 -12.81
CA HIS A 320 1.34 -4.25 -14.18
C HIS A 320 0.29 -4.73 -15.21
N LYS A 321 0.26 -4.07 -16.37
CA LYS A 321 -0.38 -4.57 -17.59
C LYS A 321 0.55 -4.34 -18.78
N ARG A 322 0.82 -5.43 -19.53
CA ARG A 322 1.60 -5.34 -20.77
C ARG A 322 0.77 -4.62 -21.84
N LEU A 323 1.39 -3.68 -22.53
CA LEU A 323 0.84 -3.02 -23.71
C LEU A 323 1.59 -3.49 -24.96
N LYS A 324 0.91 -3.43 -26.11
CA LYS A 324 1.51 -3.80 -27.40
C LYS A 324 2.41 -2.68 -27.94
N GLU A 325 1.93 -1.44 -27.82
CA GLU A 325 2.56 -0.23 -28.38
C GLU A 325 2.02 1.00 -27.64
N SER A 326 2.66 2.15 -27.85
CA SER A 326 2.05 3.45 -27.57
C SER A 326 1.13 3.86 -28.73
N LYS A 327 0.02 4.53 -28.41
CA LYS A 327 -0.95 5.03 -29.39
C LYS A 327 -0.72 6.47 -29.82
N ALA A 328 0.26 7.16 -29.23
CA ALA A 328 0.56 8.53 -29.60
C ALA A 328 1.07 8.60 -31.04
N GLU A 329 0.61 9.59 -31.79
CA GLU A 329 1.04 9.79 -33.18
C GLU A 329 2.55 10.08 -33.23
N GLY A 330 3.26 9.44 -34.14
CA GLY A 330 4.72 9.57 -34.25
C GLY A 330 5.54 8.81 -33.20
N ALA A 331 4.90 8.04 -32.32
CA ALA A 331 5.63 7.22 -31.34
C ALA A 331 6.48 6.15 -32.04
N PRO A 332 7.75 5.95 -31.63
CA PRO A 332 8.59 4.90 -32.20
C PRO A 332 8.11 3.52 -31.76
N TYR A 333 8.55 2.49 -32.48
CA TYR A 333 8.33 1.12 -32.04
C TYR A 333 9.13 0.83 -30.76
N PHE A 334 8.46 0.21 -29.78
CA PHE A 334 9.06 -0.22 -28.52
C PHE A 334 9.02 -1.74 -28.40
N LYS A 335 10.15 -2.36 -28.06
CA LYS A 335 10.20 -3.78 -27.70
C LYS A 335 9.35 -4.05 -26.46
N GLU A 336 9.32 -3.11 -25.52
CA GLU A 336 8.63 -3.25 -24.25
C GLU A 336 7.81 -2.01 -23.94
N VAL A 337 6.49 -2.18 -23.75
CA VAL A 337 5.59 -1.14 -23.25
C VAL A 337 4.74 -1.72 -22.13
N ALA A 338 4.64 -1.00 -21.03
CA ALA A 338 3.98 -1.47 -19.83
C ALA A 338 3.27 -0.31 -19.11
N LEU A 339 2.06 -0.60 -18.63
CA LEU A 339 1.28 0.23 -17.72
C LEU A 339 1.49 -0.28 -16.29
N PHE A 340 1.76 0.62 -15.36
CA PHE A 340 1.90 0.33 -13.93
C PHE A 340 0.94 1.19 -13.12
N VAL A 341 0.14 0.55 -12.28
CA VAL A 341 -0.73 1.21 -11.32
C VAL A 341 0.00 1.34 -9.99
N LEU A 342 0.02 2.54 -9.42
CA LEU A 342 0.66 2.78 -8.13
C LEU A 342 -0.17 2.20 -6.99
N PRO A 343 0.45 1.58 -5.97
CA PRO A 343 -0.26 1.13 -4.76
C PRO A 343 -0.94 2.29 -4.02
N THR A 344 -2.06 2.03 -3.35
CA THR A 344 -2.83 3.08 -2.62
C THR A 344 -2.35 3.33 -1.20
N ASP A 345 -1.53 2.44 -0.65
CA ASP A 345 -0.89 2.55 0.65
C ASP A 345 0.35 3.47 0.65
N ILE A 346 0.86 3.82 -0.53
CA ILE A 346 2.04 4.67 -0.69
C ILE A 346 1.62 6.07 -1.16
N PRO A 347 1.92 7.14 -0.39
CA PRO A 347 1.52 8.48 -0.77
C PRO A 347 2.28 8.92 -2.03
N PHE A 348 1.54 9.41 -3.01
CA PHE A 348 2.07 9.95 -4.25
C PHE A 348 1.28 11.19 -4.67
N ASN A 349 1.97 12.32 -4.82
CA ASN A 349 1.42 13.56 -5.33
C ASN A 349 1.80 13.72 -6.82
N PRO A 350 0.84 13.63 -7.75
CA PRO A 350 1.12 13.72 -9.18
C PRO A 350 1.62 15.10 -9.64
N ALA A 351 1.44 16.16 -8.83
CA ALA A 351 1.93 17.50 -9.17
C ALA A 351 3.39 17.75 -8.74
N LYS A 352 4.01 16.83 -8.00
CA LYS A 352 5.40 16.96 -7.53
C LYS A 352 6.36 16.14 -8.40
N PRO A 353 7.66 16.52 -8.45
CA PRO A 353 8.68 15.70 -9.11
C PRO A 353 8.73 14.28 -8.54
N TRP A 354 9.01 13.32 -9.40
CA TRP A 354 9.19 11.90 -9.08
C TRP A 354 10.29 11.33 -9.97
N VAL A 355 10.86 10.20 -9.55
CA VAL A 355 12.04 9.61 -10.22
C VAL A 355 11.76 8.13 -10.47
N ILE A 356 12.13 7.66 -11.66
CA ILE A 356 12.33 6.23 -11.90
C ILE A 356 13.80 5.95 -11.70
N GLU A 357 14.13 5.26 -10.61
CA GLU A 357 15.48 4.79 -10.37
C GLU A 357 15.63 3.44 -11.08
N LEU A 358 16.45 3.41 -12.12
CA LEU A 358 16.82 2.21 -12.87
C LEU A 358 18.02 1.55 -12.21
N LEU A 359 17.85 0.31 -11.81
CA LEU A 359 18.93 -0.54 -11.33
C LEU A 359 19.55 -1.33 -12.49
N ILE A 360 20.84 -1.14 -12.69
CA ILE A 360 21.67 -1.84 -13.66
C ILE A 360 22.55 -2.84 -12.92
N GLY A 361 22.42 -4.11 -13.26
CA GLY A 361 23.23 -5.20 -12.70
C GLY A 361 24.06 -5.92 -13.75
N ARG A 362 25.38 -6.05 -13.52
CA ARG A 362 26.31 -6.87 -14.32
C ARG A 362 26.85 -8.04 -13.52
N ALA A 363 26.90 -9.22 -14.11
CA ALA A 363 27.54 -10.38 -13.48
C ALA A 363 29.06 -10.17 -13.42
N VAL A 364 29.64 -10.20 -12.21
CA VAL A 364 31.09 -10.06 -11.98
C VAL A 364 31.77 -11.38 -11.61
N GLY A 365 30.98 -12.43 -11.42
CA GLY A 365 31.43 -13.80 -11.20
C GLY A 365 30.26 -14.79 -11.26
N PRO A 366 30.47 -16.08 -10.95
CA PRO A 366 29.43 -17.11 -11.01
C PRO A 366 28.22 -16.80 -10.11
N THR A 367 28.47 -16.15 -8.98
CA THR A 367 27.46 -15.86 -7.95
C THR A 367 27.55 -14.41 -7.44
N LYS A 368 28.21 -13.52 -8.18
CA LYS A 368 28.38 -12.11 -7.80
C LYS A 368 27.92 -11.18 -8.91
N LYS A 369 27.27 -10.08 -8.53
CA LYS A 369 26.85 -9.02 -9.45
C LYS A 369 27.30 -7.66 -8.92
N GLY A 370 27.75 -6.78 -9.82
CA GLY A 370 27.93 -5.37 -9.54
C GLY A 370 26.67 -4.60 -9.92
N PHE A 371 26.31 -3.58 -9.13
CA PHE A 371 25.12 -2.77 -9.36
C PHE A 371 25.44 -1.29 -9.52
N LEU A 372 24.61 -0.61 -10.29
CA LEU A 372 24.51 0.83 -10.42
C LEU A 372 23.05 1.25 -10.43
N THR A 373 22.78 2.43 -9.94
CA THR A 373 21.49 3.11 -9.99
C THR A 373 21.60 4.32 -10.90
N ILE A 374 20.62 4.52 -11.78
CA ILE A 374 20.53 5.67 -12.68
C ILE A 374 19.12 6.24 -12.62
N ASN A 375 19.04 7.55 -12.39
CA ASN A 375 17.77 8.24 -12.17
C ASN A 375 17.20 8.83 -13.47
N LEU A 376 15.92 8.56 -13.74
CA LEU A 376 15.09 9.24 -14.73
C LEU A 376 14.06 10.10 -14.00
N GLU A 377 14.36 11.39 -13.88
CA GLU A 377 13.47 12.37 -13.26
C GLU A 377 12.29 12.71 -14.18
N ASN A 378 11.12 12.89 -13.58
CA ASN A 378 9.90 13.32 -14.25
C ASN A 378 9.09 14.26 -13.34
N GLN A 379 8.36 15.17 -13.98
CA GLN A 379 7.44 16.09 -13.34
C GLN A 379 6.31 16.37 -14.31
N THR A 380 5.09 16.47 -13.80
CA THR A 380 3.95 16.88 -14.61
C THR A 380 4.12 18.30 -15.13
N ALA A 381 3.92 18.49 -16.44
CA ALA A 381 4.06 19.78 -17.08
C ALA A 381 3.08 20.82 -16.49
N GLU A 382 3.54 22.07 -16.34
CA GLU A 382 2.82 23.12 -15.62
C GLU A 382 1.41 23.39 -16.15
N HIS A 383 1.20 23.24 -17.45
CA HIS A 383 -0.10 23.48 -18.08
C HIS A 383 -1.14 22.38 -17.80
N TYR A 384 -0.74 21.27 -17.18
CA TYR A 384 -1.65 20.27 -16.59
C TYR A 384 -1.88 20.48 -15.10
N LEU A 385 -1.29 21.52 -14.50
CA LEU A 385 -1.42 21.82 -13.09
C LEU A 385 -2.36 23.01 -12.87
N LYS A 386 -3.17 22.90 -11.83
CA LYS A 386 -3.89 24.01 -11.23
C LYS A 386 -3.40 24.24 -9.81
N TYR A 387 -3.35 25.50 -9.41
CA TYR A 387 -2.90 25.90 -8.09
C TYR A 387 -4.12 26.36 -7.30
N GLU A 388 -4.41 25.65 -6.21
CA GLU A 388 -5.49 26.02 -5.30
C GLU A 388 -4.87 26.48 -3.98
N GLN A 389 -5.34 27.61 -3.44
CA GLN A 389 -4.97 27.96 -2.09
C GLN A 389 -5.61 26.96 -1.12
N PRO A 390 -4.85 26.35 -0.20
CA PRO A 390 -5.47 25.52 0.82
C PRO A 390 -6.50 26.38 1.56
N LYS A 391 -7.77 25.97 1.54
CA LYS A 391 -8.77 26.59 2.43
C LYS A 391 -8.25 26.37 3.84
N MET A 392 -7.74 27.44 4.46
CA MET A 392 -7.52 27.47 5.90
C MET A 392 -8.86 27.13 6.55
N VAL A 393 -8.96 25.92 7.10
CA VAL A 393 -10.00 25.63 8.07
C VAL A 393 -9.58 26.39 9.32
N GLU A 394 -10.24 27.52 9.59
CA GLU A 394 -10.08 28.26 10.83
C GLU A 394 -10.34 27.32 12.01
N GLY A 395 -9.25 26.93 12.67
CA GLY A 395 -9.21 25.91 13.73
C GLY A 395 -7.84 25.25 13.90
N ASP A 396 -7.00 25.26 12.86
CA ASP A 396 -5.73 24.49 12.82
C ASP A 396 -4.52 25.21 13.46
N LEU A 397 -4.74 26.17 14.37
CA LEU A 397 -3.64 26.93 14.97
C LEU A 397 -2.98 26.27 16.20
N LEU A 398 -3.54 25.19 16.78
CA LEU A 398 -2.91 24.46 17.88
C LEU A 398 -3.39 22.98 17.98
N ALA A 399 -3.34 22.22 16.89
CA ALA A 399 -3.65 20.79 16.98
C ALA A 399 -2.58 19.96 16.24
N ASP A 400 -2.06 18.96 16.96
CA ASP A 400 -1.39 17.79 16.39
C ASP A 400 -2.11 17.30 15.13
N GLU A 401 -1.32 16.80 14.18
CA GLU A 401 -1.74 15.98 13.03
C GLU A 401 -3.17 15.43 13.19
N PRO A 402 -4.13 15.79 12.32
CA PRO A 402 -5.45 15.20 12.41
C PRO A 402 -5.30 13.70 12.16
N ILE A 403 -5.41 12.94 13.26
CA ILE A 403 -5.53 11.49 13.32
C ILE A 403 -6.24 11.05 12.04
N ALA A 404 -5.49 10.38 11.16
CA ALA A 404 -6.01 9.87 9.91
C ALA A 404 -7.36 9.21 10.20
N THR A 405 -8.44 9.75 9.62
CA THR A 405 -9.78 9.18 9.82
C THR A 405 -9.68 7.68 9.55
N PRO A 406 -9.93 6.81 10.55
CA PRO A 406 -9.70 5.38 10.41
C PRO A 406 -10.37 4.82 9.15
N VAL A 407 -9.70 3.94 8.42
CA VAL A 407 -10.16 3.42 7.11
C VAL A 407 -11.57 2.83 7.20
N TRP A 408 -11.93 2.21 8.32
CA TRP A 408 -13.30 1.74 8.56
C TRP A 408 -14.34 2.88 8.54
N LYS A 409 -14.03 4.09 9.05
CA LYS A 409 -14.96 5.24 8.96
C LYS A 409 -15.23 5.61 7.50
N LYS A 410 -14.20 5.57 6.66
CA LYS A 410 -14.34 5.79 5.21
C LYS A 410 -15.18 4.68 4.56
N MET A 411 -15.02 3.43 4.99
CA MET A 411 -15.83 2.29 4.51
C MET A 411 -17.31 2.41 4.92
N TRP A 412 -17.59 2.86 6.15
CA TRP A 412 -18.96 3.11 6.63
C TRP A 412 -19.62 4.28 5.90
N GLN A 413 -18.87 5.37 5.68
CA GLN A 413 -19.35 6.50 4.89
C GLN A 413 -19.65 6.07 3.44
N ALA A 414 -18.74 5.33 2.81
CA ALA A 414 -18.91 4.84 1.45
C ALA A 414 -20.12 3.90 1.29
N LYS A 415 -20.44 3.09 2.30
CA LYS A 415 -21.57 2.13 2.28
C LYS A 415 -22.85 2.65 2.96
N THR A 416 -23.00 3.96 3.14
CA THR A 416 -24.12 4.55 3.89
C THR A 416 -25.48 4.18 3.29
N VAL A 417 -25.57 4.14 1.96
CA VAL A 417 -26.83 3.81 1.26
C VAL A 417 -27.24 2.37 1.53
N GLU A 418 -26.29 1.42 1.42
CA GLU A 418 -26.52 0.01 1.72
C GLU A 418 -26.88 -0.22 3.19
N ILE A 419 -26.24 0.52 4.11
CA ILE A 419 -26.53 0.47 5.54
C ILE A 419 -27.97 0.92 5.80
N ILE A 420 -28.42 2.02 5.19
CA ILE A 420 -29.79 2.52 5.34
C ILE A 420 -30.80 1.46 4.88
N PHE A 421 -30.59 0.86 3.69
CA PHE A 421 -31.45 -0.21 3.20
C PHE A 421 -31.49 -1.43 4.14
N LEU A 422 -30.32 -1.83 4.65
CA LEU A 422 -30.22 -2.95 5.59
C LEU A 422 -30.95 -2.65 6.91
N VAL A 423 -30.77 -1.45 7.48
CA VAL A 423 -31.42 -1.04 8.72
C VAL A 423 -32.95 -0.95 8.55
N ILE A 424 -33.42 -0.41 7.41
CA ILE A 424 -34.85 -0.39 7.09
C ILE A 424 -35.39 -1.83 6.97
N ALA A 425 -34.68 -2.72 6.30
CA ALA A 425 -35.09 -4.12 6.16
C ALA A 425 -35.17 -4.83 7.51
N LEU A 426 -34.16 -4.64 8.37
CA LEU A 426 -34.14 -5.17 9.73
C LEU A 426 -35.28 -4.61 10.59
N PHE A 427 -35.57 -3.31 10.47
CA PHE A 427 -36.68 -2.68 11.17
C PHE A 427 -38.04 -3.24 10.74
N ILE A 428 -38.25 -3.40 9.42
CA ILE A 428 -39.46 -4.04 8.88
C ILE A 428 -39.58 -5.47 9.39
N LEU A 429 -38.47 -6.22 9.43
CA LEU A 429 -38.46 -7.58 9.96
C LEU A 429 -38.83 -7.61 11.45
N SER A 430 -38.29 -6.69 12.25
CA SER A 430 -38.65 -6.56 13.67
C SER A 430 -40.14 -6.27 13.84
N ILE A 431 -40.73 -5.41 13.00
CA ILE A 431 -42.19 -5.15 13.01
C ILE A 431 -42.96 -6.42 12.64
N ILE A 432 -42.54 -7.15 11.61
CA ILE A 432 -43.18 -8.42 11.19
C ILE A 432 -43.22 -9.41 12.36
N PHE A 433 -42.11 -9.56 13.09
CA PHE A 433 -42.03 -10.46 14.25
C PHE A 433 -42.82 -9.95 15.46
N PHE A 434 -42.88 -8.63 15.68
CA PHE A 434 -43.70 -8.05 16.74
C PHE A 434 -45.21 -8.26 16.49
N PHE A 435 -45.66 -8.10 15.25
CA PHE A 435 -47.05 -8.32 14.84
C PHE A 435 -47.33 -9.74 14.32
N GLN A 436 -46.47 -10.71 14.63
CA GLN A 436 -46.55 -12.07 14.10
C GLN A 436 -47.91 -12.72 14.37
N GLN A 437 -48.49 -12.52 15.57
CA GLN A 437 -49.79 -13.10 15.94
C GLN A 437 -50.95 -12.58 15.09
N TRP A 438 -50.86 -11.35 14.60
CA TRP A 438 -51.85 -10.76 13.71
C TRP A 438 -51.63 -11.24 12.26
N LEU A 439 -50.36 -11.30 11.83
CA LEU A 439 -49.99 -11.67 10.47
C LEU A 439 -50.38 -13.12 10.15
N VAL A 440 -50.12 -14.06 11.05
CA VAL A 440 -50.41 -15.49 10.88
C VAL A 440 -51.91 -15.78 10.69
N LYS A 441 -52.80 -14.89 11.18
CA LYS A 441 -54.26 -15.01 10.94
C LYS A 441 -54.66 -14.74 9.49
N ARG A 442 -53.77 -14.19 8.67
CA ARG A 442 -53.99 -13.87 7.24
C ARG A 442 -52.97 -14.63 6.37
N PRO A 443 -53.26 -15.87 5.95
CA PRO A 443 -52.27 -16.74 5.30
C PRO A 443 -51.79 -16.19 3.95
N LYS A 444 -52.69 -15.65 3.11
CA LYS A 444 -52.31 -15.07 1.80
C LYS A 444 -51.39 -13.85 1.94
N LEU A 445 -51.68 -12.97 2.91
CA LEU A 445 -50.87 -11.79 3.18
C LEU A 445 -49.48 -12.19 3.71
N THR A 446 -49.43 -13.17 4.62
CA THR A 446 -48.17 -13.70 5.17
C THR A 446 -47.27 -14.25 4.07
N GLU A 447 -47.84 -15.00 3.11
CA GLU A 447 -47.06 -15.56 2.00
C GLU A 447 -46.51 -14.48 1.07
N GLN A 448 -47.30 -13.46 0.74
CA GLN A 448 -46.86 -12.36 -0.13
C GLN A 448 -45.74 -11.54 0.52
N VAL A 449 -45.91 -11.17 1.79
CA VAL A 449 -44.89 -10.43 2.56
C VAL A 449 -43.60 -11.23 2.64
N ARG A 450 -43.71 -12.54 2.92
CA ARG A 450 -42.56 -13.43 2.99
C ARG A 450 -41.82 -13.52 1.66
N ILE A 451 -42.52 -13.78 0.56
CA ILE A 451 -41.87 -13.89 -0.77
C ILE A 451 -41.20 -12.56 -1.15
N GLY A 452 -41.86 -11.42 -0.92
CA GLY A 452 -41.28 -10.11 -1.17
C GLY A 452 -39.99 -9.87 -0.38
N TYR A 453 -40.00 -10.22 0.91
CA TYR A 453 -38.83 -10.09 1.77
C TYR A 453 -37.68 -11.02 1.34
N LEU A 454 -37.98 -12.28 0.98
CA LEU A 454 -36.97 -13.23 0.51
C LEU A 454 -36.33 -12.79 -0.81
N ILE A 455 -37.10 -12.23 -1.74
CA ILE A 455 -36.55 -11.66 -2.99
C ILE A 455 -35.63 -10.48 -2.66
N PHE A 456 -36.06 -9.59 -1.76
CA PHE A 456 -35.25 -8.44 -1.35
C PHE A 456 -33.93 -8.86 -0.70
N ILE A 457 -33.95 -9.82 0.23
CA ILE A 457 -32.73 -10.31 0.88
C ILE A 457 -31.81 -11.03 -0.11
N LEU A 458 -32.37 -11.84 -1.01
CA LEU A 458 -31.58 -12.54 -2.02
C LEU A 458 -30.90 -11.56 -3.01
N VAL A 459 -31.66 -10.63 -3.57
CA VAL A 459 -31.16 -9.72 -4.61
C VAL A 459 -30.38 -8.54 -4.01
N GLY A 460 -30.93 -7.90 -2.98
CA GLY A 460 -30.34 -6.71 -2.35
C GLY A 460 -29.15 -7.04 -1.46
N VAL A 461 -29.34 -7.90 -0.45
CA VAL A 461 -28.28 -8.22 0.52
C VAL A 461 -27.32 -9.27 -0.04
N GLY A 462 -27.83 -10.29 -0.75
CA GLY A 462 -27.07 -11.40 -1.30
C GLY A 462 -26.25 -11.04 -2.55
N TRP A 463 -26.90 -10.65 -3.66
CA TRP A 463 -26.21 -10.39 -4.94
C TRP A 463 -25.62 -8.98 -5.06
N TYR A 464 -26.38 -7.94 -4.68
CA TYR A 464 -25.93 -6.56 -4.82
C TYR A 464 -24.88 -6.21 -3.75
N ALA A 465 -25.18 -6.46 -2.47
CA ALA A 465 -24.29 -6.06 -1.38
C ALA A 465 -23.23 -7.12 -0.99
N ASN A 466 -23.34 -8.36 -1.50
CA ASN A 466 -22.48 -9.51 -1.18
C ASN A 466 -22.31 -9.78 0.33
N ALA A 467 -23.30 -9.42 1.14
CA ALA A 467 -23.25 -9.55 2.58
C ALA A 467 -23.81 -10.92 3.02
N GLN A 468 -22.94 -11.93 3.04
CA GLN A 468 -23.28 -13.29 3.49
C GLN A 468 -22.51 -13.65 4.75
N LEU A 469 -23.22 -14.09 5.79
CA LEU A 469 -22.57 -14.60 7.00
C LEU A 469 -22.01 -16.01 6.72
N SER A 470 -20.67 -16.13 6.78
CA SER A 470 -19.93 -17.36 6.48
C SER A 470 -19.14 -17.87 7.69
N VAL A 471 -18.79 -19.16 7.67
CA VAL A 471 -17.90 -19.80 8.66
C VAL A 471 -16.54 -19.09 8.72
N VAL A 472 -16.08 -18.52 7.60
CA VAL A 472 -14.84 -17.73 7.54
C VAL A 472 -14.90 -16.54 8.51
N ASN A 473 -16.07 -15.91 8.67
CA ASN A 473 -16.25 -14.76 9.57
C ASN A 473 -16.19 -15.20 11.04
N ILE A 474 -16.65 -16.42 11.35
CA ILE A 474 -16.55 -17.03 12.68
C ILE A 474 -15.09 -17.38 12.99
N LEU A 475 -14.38 -17.97 12.03
CA LEU A 475 -12.96 -18.30 12.17
C LEU A 475 -12.10 -17.03 12.33
N ALA A 476 -12.42 -15.96 11.61
CA ALA A 476 -11.80 -14.65 11.82
C ALA A 476 -12.07 -14.09 13.23
N ALA A 477 -13.30 -14.23 13.75
CA ALA A 477 -13.66 -13.84 15.11
C ALA A 477 -12.87 -14.61 16.18
N LEU A 478 -12.81 -15.94 16.02
CA LEU A 478 -12.11 -16.82 16.95
C LEU A 478 -10.60 -16.62 16.90
N ASN A 479 -10.03 -16.41 15.71
CA ASN A 479 -8.62 -16.10 15.55
C ASN A 479 -8.29 -14.75 16.22
N ALA A 480 -9.11 -13.72 16.01
CA ALA A 480 -8.98 -12.42 16.67
C ALA A 480 -9.07 -12.52 18.21
N LEU A 481 -9.84 -13.47 18.75
CA LEU A 481 -9.90 -13.70 20.21
C LEU A 481 -8.60 -14.30 20.78
N VAL A 482 -7.85 -15.03 19.96
CA VAL A 482 -6.60 -15.72 20.35
C VAL A 482 -5.37 -14.83 20.13
N THR A 483 -5.36 -13.98 19.09
CA THR A 483 -4.22 -13.14 18.71
C THR A 483 -4.28 -11.69 19.22
N GLY A 484 -5.38 -11.30 19.89
CA GLY A 484 -5.64 -9.93 20.34
C GLY A 484 -6.81 -9.35 19.56
N PHE A 485 -7.87 -8.96 20.27
CA PHE A 485 -9.16 -8.64 19.68
C PHE A 485 -9.14 -7.26 18.99
N ASP A 486 -8.94 -7.26 17.66
CA ASP A 486 -8.99 -6.07 16.82
C ASP A 486 -10.39 -5.90 16.19
N TRP A 487 -11.12 -4.86 16.62
CA TRP A 487 -12.42 -4.49 16.06
C TRP A 487 -12.31 -3.94 14.63
N GLY A 488 -11.12 -3.50 14.19
CA GLY A 488 -10.88 -2.92 12.89
C GLY A 488 -11.31 -3.83 11.74
N TYR A 489 -10.87 -5.09 11.77
CA TYR A 489 -11.25 -6.08 10.73
C TYR A 489 -12.77 -6.30 10.65
N PHE A 490 -13.46 -6.31 11.80
CA PHE A 490 -14.91 -6.42 11.87
C PHE A 490 -15.64 -5.17 11.37
N LEU A 491 -15.10 -3.98 11.65
CA LEU A 491 -15.69 -2.70 11.25
C LEU A 491 -15.43 -2.35 9.77
N MET A 492 -14.47 -2.99 9.11
CA MET A 492 -14.21 -2.79 7.68
C MET A 492 -15.37 -3.29 6.79
N GLU A 493 -16.18 -4.24 7.28
CA GLU A 493 -17.36 -4.76 6.60
C GLU A 493 -18.67 -4.35 7.30
N PRO A 494 -19.16 -3.11 7.12
CA PRO A 494 -20.24 -2.53 7.92
C PRO A 494 -21.55 -3.33 7.88
N LEU A 495 -21.91 -3.89 6.72
CA LEU A 495 -23.15 -4.65 6.56
C LEU A 495 -23.11 -5.98 7.32
N LEU A 496 -21.97 -6.66 7.28
CA LEU A 496 -21.77 -7.92 8.00
C LEU A 496 -21.76 -7.68 9.51
N PHE A 497 -21.15 -6.59 9.96
CA PHE A 497 -21.18 -6.18 11.35
C PHE A 497 -22.61 -5.95 11.87
N ILE A 498 -23.42 -5.19 11.12
CA ILE A 498 -24.83 -4.93 11.46
C ILE A 498 -25.65 -6.23 11.45
N LEU A 499 -25.44 -7.10 10.44
CA LEU A 499 -26.11 -8.40 10.37
C LEU A 499 -25.75 -9.27 11.57
N TRP A 500 -24.47 -9.38 11.92
CA TRP A 500 -24.00 -10.12 13.10
C TRP A 500 -24.66 -9.61 14.39
N GLY A 501 -24.67 -8.30 14.60
CA GLY A 501 -25.34 -7.68 15.75
C GLY A 501 -26.84 -7.98 15.76
N SER A 502 -27.51 -7.87 14.60
CA SER A 502 -28.93 -8.17 14.47
C SER A 502 -29.26 -9.64 14.74
N VAL A 503 -28.40 -10.56 14.32
CA VAL A 503 -28.58 -12.00 14.56
C VAL A 503 -28.37 -12.32 16.04
N ALA A 504 -27.37 -11.72 16.68
CA ALA A 504 -27.16 -11.88 18.12
C ALA A 504 -28.39 -11.42 18.93
N VAL A 505 -28.96 -10.25 18.58
CA VAL A 505 -30.19 -9.75 19.19
C VAL A 505 -31.39 -10.64 18.87
N ALA A 506 -31.55 -11.05 17.61
CA ALA A 506 -32.64 -11.91 17.17
C ALA A 506 -32.62 -13.27 17.88
N LEU A 507 -31.44 -13.85 18.10
CA LEU A 507 -31.26 -15.09 18.86
C LEU A 507 -31.73 -14.94 20.31
N LEU A 508 -31.48 -13.78 20.94
CA LEU A 508 -31.88 -13.51 22.32
C LEU A 508 -33.40 -13.45 22.49
N PHE A 509 -34.11 -12.82 21.55
CA PHE A 509 -35.55 -12.54 21.68
C PHE A 509 -36.45 -13.54 20.94
N TRP A 510 -36.04 -14.04 19.76
CA TRP A 510 -36.85 -14.87 18.85
C TRP A 510 -36.15 -16.18 18.43
N GLY A 511 -34.97 -16.48 18.97
CA GLY A 511 -34.19 -17.67 18.62
C GLY A 511 -33.70 -17.66 17.18
N ARG A 512 -33.52 -18.85 16.57
CA ARG A 512 -32.92 -19.01 15.23
C ARG A 512 -33.82 -18.62 14.05
N GLY A 513 -35.11 -18.39 14.30
CA GLY A 513 -36.14 -18.20 13.27
C GLY A 513 -35.93 -16.99 12.34
N PRO A 514 -35.57 -15.80 12.86
CA PRO A 514 -35.38 -14.61 12.03
C PRO A 514 -34.20 -14.73 11.05
N TYR A 515 -33.10 -15.37 11.45
CA TYR A 515 -31.95 -15.50 10.57
C TYR A 515 -32.18 -16.54 9.46
N CYS A 516 -32.43 -17.80 9.83
CA CYS A 516 -32.55 -18.89 8.87
C CYS A 516 -33.78 -18.75 7.96
N GLY A 517 -34.84 -18.10 8.44
CA GLY A 517 -36.10 -17.97 7.70
C GLY A 517 -36.26 -16.70 6.88
N TRP A 518 -35.52 -15.63 7.19
CA TRP A 518 -35.74 -14.32 6.57
C TRP A 518 -34.45 -13.64 6.11
N LEU A 519 -33.38 -13.65 6.90
CA LEU A 519 -32.16 -12.89 6.61
C LEU A 519 -31.11 -13.65 5.79
N CYS A 520 -31.14 -14.98 5.76
CA CYS A 520 -30.16 -15.80 5.04
C CYS A 520 -30.45 -15.79 3.52
N PRO A 521 -29.56 -15.23 2.67
CA PRO A 521 -29.78 -15.21 1.22
C PRO A 521 -29.82 -16.61 0.60
N PHE A 522 -29.01 -17.53 1.13
CA PHE A 522 -29.00 -18.93 0.68
C PHE A 522 -30.32 -19.63 1.00
N GLY A 523 -30.87 -19.42 2.20
CA GLY A 523 -32.20 -19.94 2.56
C GLY A 523 -33.31 -19.36 1.67
N ALA A 524 -33.23 -18.06 1.38
CA ALA A 524 -34.15 -17.39 0.45
C ALA A 524 -34.09 -18.00 -0.96
N LEU A 525 -32.88 -18.25 -1.48
CA LEU A 525 -32.70 -18.91 -2.77
C LEU A 525 -33.30 -20.32 -2.79
N GLN A 526 -33.06 -21.13 -1.75
CA GLN A 526 -33.62 -22.48 -1.65
C GLN A 526 -35.16 -22.45 -1.62
N GLU A 527 -35.76 -21.56 -0.84
CA GLU A 527 -37.22 -21.46 -0.73
C GLU A 527 -37.86 -20.95 -2.03
N LEU A 528 -37.30 -19.91 -2.65
CA LEU A 528 -37.78 -19.36 -3.91
C LEU A 528 -37.64 -20.36 -5.07
N THR A 529 -36.49 -21.05 -5.16
CA THR A 529 -36.26 -22.07 -6.19
C THR A 529 -37.21 -23.26 -6.02
N ASN A 530 -37.47 -23.72 -4.79
CA ASN A 530 -38.42 -24.79 -4.53
C ASN A 530 -39.86 -24.38 -4.91
N LYS A 531 -40.28 -23.13 -4.63
CA LYS A 531 -41.58 -22.62 -5.07
C LYS A 531 -41.69 -22.60 -6.61
N ILE A 532 -40.62 -22.21 -7.31
CA ILE A 532 -40.55 -22.26 -8.77
C ILE A 532 -40.62 -23.71 -9.26
N ALA A 533 -39.84 -24.62 -8.68
CA ALA A 533 -39.82 -26.04 -9.03
C ALA A 533 -41.19 -26.71 -8.87
N LYS A 534 -41.88 -26.47 -7.74
CA LYS A 534 -43.26 -26.95 -7.53
C LYS A 534 -44.25 -26.37 -8.55
N ARG A 535 -44.09 -25.11 -8.93
CA ARG A 535 -44.92 -24.47 -9.97
C ARG A 535 -44.67 -25.06 -11.36
N LEU A 536 -43.44 -25.47 -11.63
CA LEU A 536 -43.02 -26.13 -12.86
C LEU A 536 -43.21 -27.66 -12.84
N LYS A 537 -43.75 -28.22 -11.75
CA LYS A 537 -43.94 -29.66 -11.53
C LYS A 537 -42.66 -30.49 -11.75
N VAL A 538 -41.52 -29.95 -11.35
CA VAL A 538 -40.26 -30.68 -11.33
C VAL A 538 -40.36 -31.77 -10.24
N PRO A 539 -40.10 -33.05 -10.55
CA PRO A 539 -40.27 -34.17 -9.63
C PRO A 539 -39.35 -34.12 -8.41
#